data_AF-A0A661CWP0-F1
#
_entry.id   AF-A0A661CWP0-F1
#
_cell.length_a   1.000
_cell.length_b   1.000
_cell.length_c   1.000
_cell.angle_alpha   90.00
_cell.angle_beta   90.00
_cell.angle_gamma   90.00
#
_symmetry.space_group_name_H-M   'P 1'
#
loop_
_entity.id
_entity.type
_entity.pdbx_description
1 polymer ?
#
loop_
_entity_poly.entity_id
_entity_poly.type
_entity_poly.pdbx_seq_one_letter_code
_entity_poly.pdbx_strand_id
1 'polypeptide(L)'
;MLAKSIYKIEAVKNIYSGDDLILLLDLGHDGLYRLTRCRLVGVDAPSTFNNDNEEAINLKNFVSKALNSSSDAYVEVSSYLNNSWLVTLYTKDKETQAYISLNQVLINNGYVFNKRPR
;
A
#
# COMPACT_ATOMS: atom_id res chain seq x y z
N MET A 1 -0.10 -9.68 -23.23
CA MET A 1 -0.16 -9.37 -21.79
C MET A 1 1.01 -8.44 -21.53
N LEU A 2 0.77 -7.14 -21.34
CA LEU A 2 1.85 -6.20 -21.01
C LEU A 2 2.41 -6.59 -19.64
N ALA A 3 3.73 -6.64 -19.48
CA ALA A 3 4.35 -6.90 -18.19
C ALA A 3 3.83 -5.86 -17.18
N LYS A 4 3.30 -6.31 -16.04
CA LYS A 4 2.89 -5.41 -14.98
C LYS A 4 4.13 -4.77 -14.37
N SER A 5 4.09 -3.46 -14.17
CA SER A 5 5.21 -2.74 -13.56
C SER A 5 5.27 -3.05 -12.07
N ILE A 6 6.39 -3.63 -11.62
CA ILE A 6 6.66 -3.94 -10.22
C ILE A 6 7.81 -3.05 -9.75
N TYR A 7 7.66 -2.41 -8.61
CA TYR A 7 8.68 -1.54 -8.02
C TYR A 7 8.94 -1.92 -6.57
N LYS A 8 10.21 -1.96 -6.19
CA LYS A 8 10.61 -2.13 -4.79
C LYS A 8 10.29 -0.87 -4.00
N ILE A 9 9.83 -1.04 -2.77
CA ILE A 9 9.63 0.05 -1.82
C ILE A 9 10.95 0.28 -1.10
N GLU A 10 11.55 1.45 -1.32
CA GLU A 10 12.77 1.87 -0.63
C GLU A 10 12.45 2.45 0.75
N ALA A 11 11.39 3.26 0.84
CA ALA A 11 10.97 3.84 2.10
C ALA A 11 9.48 4.20 2.11
N VAL A 12 8.85 4.08 3.27
CA VAL A 12 7.53 4.68 3.54
C VAL A 12 7.76 6.13 3.96
N LYS A 13 7.21 7.08 3.20
CA LYS A 13 7.33 8.52 3.51
C LYS A 13 6.13 9.05 4.27
N ASN A 14 4.93 8.55 3.98
CA ASN A 14 3.74 8.89 4.74
C ASN A 14 2.67 7.81 4.61
N ILE A 15 1.77 7.73 5.60
CA ILE A 15 0.57 6.89 5.59
C ILE A 15 -0.61 7.78 5.98
N TYR A 16 -1.51 8.05 5.04
CA TYR A 16 -2.72 8.85 5.27
C TYR A 16 -3.86 8.01 5.84
N SER A 17 -4.00 6.77 5.35
CA SER A 17 -4.95 5.76 5.82
C SER A 17 -4.37 4.37 5.57
N GLY A 18 -5.08 3.31 5.97
CA GLY A 18 -4.67 1.93 5.70
C GLY A 18 -4.50 1.60 4.21
N ASP A 19 -5.14 2.36 3.32
CA ASP A 19 -5.12 2.16 1.86
C ASP A 19 -4.43 3.29 1.07
N ASP A 20 -3.97 4.37 1.70
CA ASP A 20 -3.40 5.54 1.01
C ASP A 20 -2.04 5.96 1.62
N LEU A 21 -0.99 5.79 0.83
CA LEU A 21 0.40 5.92 1.28
C LEU A 21 1.20 6.81 0.32
N ILE A 22 2.26 7.43 0.83
CA ILE A 22 3.34 7.99 0.01
C ILE A 22 4.56 7.09 0.18
N LEU A 23 5.01 6.50 -0.93
CA LEU A 23 6.14 5.59 -0.98
C LEU A 23 7.28 6.18 -1.82
N LEU A 24 8.51 5.94 -1.41
CA LEU A 24 9.69 6.12 -2.25
C LEU A 24 9.95 4.78 -2.94
N LEU A 25 9.78 4.76 -4.27
CA LEU A 25 9.90 3.55 -5.07
C LEU A 25 11.22 3.55 -5.85
N ASP A 26 11.92 2.43 -5.85
CA ASP A 26 13.10 2.21 -6.69
C ASP A 26 12.65 1.90 -8.13
N LEU A 27 13.16 2.67 -9.10
CA LEU A 27 12.86 2.49 -10.51
C LEU A 27 13.79 1.48 -11.20
N GLY A 28 14.74 0.89 -10.48
CA GLY A 28 15.62 -0.18 -10.96
C GLY A 28 16.79 0.30 -11.82
N HIS A 29 17.13 1.59 -11.77
CA HIS A 29 18.24 2.17 -12.52
C HIS A 29 19.05 3.13 -11.66
N ASP A 30 20.28 2.74 -11.29
CA ASP A 30 21.33 3.55 -10.66
C ASP A 30 20.86 4.68 -9.73
N GLY A 31 20.14 4.32 -8.65
CA GLY A 31 19.73 5.27 -7.62
C GLY A 31 18.59 6.22 -8.05
N LEU A 32 17.88 5.88 -9.12
CA LEU A 32 16.68 6.60 -9.54
C LEU A 32 15.48 6.15 -8.71
N TYR A 33 15.01 7.04 -7.85
CA TYR A 33 13.83 6.82 -7.02
C TYR A 33 12.69 7.74 -7.42
N ARG A 34 11.45 7.28 -7.18
CA ARG A 34 10.24 8.09 -7.39
C ARG A 34 9.40 8.15 -6.13
N LEU A 35 9.16 9.36 -5.64
CA LEU A 35 8.16 9.61 -4.62
C LEU A 35 6.76 9.54 -5.24
N THR A 36 5.93 8.61 -4.77
CA THR A 36 4.64 8.32 -5.39
C THR A 36 3.56 8.07 -4.35
N ARG A 37 2.41 8.72 -4.51
CA ARG A 37 1.19 8.38 -3.76
C ARG A 37 0.61 7.08 -4.31
N CYS A 38 0.50 6.06 -3.47
CA CYS A 38 0.00 4.75 -3.81
C CYS A 38 -1.31 4.49 -3.06
N ARG A 39 -2.34 4.07 -3.80
CA ARG A 39 -3.63 3.67 -3.26
C ARG A 39 -3.83 2.17 -3.46
N LEU A 40 -4.27 1.47 -2.43
CA LEU A 40 -4.43 0.03 -2.49
C LEU A 40 -5.67 -0.35 -3.30
N VAL A 41 -5.46 -1.15 -4.36
CA VAL A 41 -6.57 -1.66 -5.17
C VAL A 41 -7.53 -2.50 -4.33
N GLY A 42 -8.83 -2.21 -4.46
CA GLY A 42 -9.90 -2.97 -3.83
C GLY A 42 -10.10 -2.72 -2.34
N VAL A 43 -9.31 -1.84 -1.72
CA VAL A 43 -9.40 -1.53 -0.29
C VAL A 43 -10.10 -0.19 -0.08
N ASP A 44 -10.97 -0.13 0.92
CA ASP A 44 -11.55 1.12 1.43
C ASP A 44 -11.39 1.14 2.95
N ALA A 45 -10.43 1.94 3.41
CA ALA A 45 -10.05 2.01 4.82
C ALA A 45 -10.48 3.34 5.43
N PRO A 46 -10.84 3.37 6.72
CA PRO A 46 -11.15 4.61 7.41
C PRO A 46 -9.91 5.52 7.44
N SER A 47 -10.13 6.82 7.23
CA SER A 47 -9.07 7.83 7.25
C SER A 47 -8.96 8.50 8.62
N THR A 48 -7.75 8.91 9.01
CA THR A 48 -7.53 9.75 10.19
C THR A 48 -7.74 11.25 9.92
N PHE A 49 -8.21 11.63 8.72
CA PHE A 49 -8.40 13.03 8.35
C PHE A 49 -9.67 13.56 9.05
N ASN A 50 -9.49 14.52 9.96
CA ASN A 50 -10.54 15.24 10.71
C ASN A 50 -11.27 14.48 11.83
N ASN A 51 -10.84 13.29 12.24
CA ASN A 51 -11.40 12.60 13.41
C ASN A 51 -10.36 11.67 14.07
N ASP A 52 -10.37 11.63 15.41
CA ASP A 52 -9.62 10.65 16.21
C ASP A 52 -10.30 9.27 16.18
N ASN A 53 -10.50 8.74 14.97
CA ASN A 53 -11.02 7.40 14.81
C ASN A 53 -9.92 6.39 15.19
N GLU A 54 -10.09 5.76 16.36
CA GLU A 54 -9.17 4.78 16.92
C GLU A 54 -8.88 3.63 15.94
N GLU A 55 -9.90 3.18 15.19
CA GLU A 55 -9.74 2.14 14.17
C GLU A 55 -8.80 2.58 13.04
N ALA A 56 -8.96 3.82 12.56
CA ALA A 56 -8.10 4.38 11.51
C ALA A 56 -6.64 4.51 11.98
N ILE A 57 -6.44 4.90 13.25
CA ILE A 57 -5.11 4.98 13.88
C ILE A 57 -4.49 3.58 13.98
N ASN A 58 -5.26 2.61 14.47
CA ASN A 58 -4.80 1.22 14.61
C ASN A 58 -4.43 0.62 13.26
N LEU A 59 -5.21 0.88 12.22
CA LEU A 59 -4.95 0.38 10.87
C LEU A 59 -3.70 1.01 10.26
N LYS A 60 -3.52 2.33 10.42
CA LYS A 60 -2.30 3.02 10.02
C LYS A 60 -1.06 2.47 10.73
N ASN A 61 -1.16 2.22 12.04
CA ASN A 61 -0.08 1.63 12.82
C ASN A 61 0.22 0.19 12.40
N PHE A 62 -0.81 -0.60 12.09
CA PHE A 62 -0.67 -1.95 11.55
C PHE A 62 0.10 -1.95 10.22
N VAL A 63 -0.31 -1.13 9.25
CA VAL A 63 0.36 -1.04 7.94
C VAL A 63 1.79 -0.52 8.09
N SER A 64 2.01 0.50 8.93
CA SER A 64 3.35 1.00 9.26
C SER A 64 4.25 -0.09 9.81
N LYS A 65 3.77 -0.87 10.79
CA LYS A 65 4.51 -1.97 11.38
C LYS A 65 4.81 -3.07 10.36
N ALA A 66 3.84 -3.44 9.52
CA ALA A 66 4.02 -4.47 8.48
C ALA A 66 5.06 -4.08 7.43
N LEU A 67 5.14 -2.80 7.07
CA LEU A 67 6.13 -2.28 6.12
C LEU A 67 7.51 -2.09 6.76
N ASN A 68 7.59 -1.59 7.99
CA ASN A 68 8.86 -1.36 8.68
C ASN A 68 9.52 -2.65 9.20
N SER A 69 8.75 -3.72 9.40
CA SER A 69 9.26 -5.02 9.84
C SER A 69 9.80 -5.88 8.70
N SER A 70 9.59 -5.47 7.45
CA SER A 70 10.05 -6.17 6.25
C SER A 70 11.13 -5.36 5.54
N SER A 71 12.27 -5.98 5.27
CA SER A 71 13.30 -5.40 4.41
C SER A 71 13.00 -5.58 2.92
N ASP A 72 11.89 -6.24 2.58
CA ASP A 72 11.60 -6.73 1.25
C ASP A 72 10.10 -6.55 0.92
N ALA A 73 9.77 -5.37 0.38
CA ALA A 73 8.40 -4.99 0.04
C ALA A 73 8.34 -4.36 -1.35
N TYR A 74 7.22 -4.59 -2.06
CA TYR A 74 7.03 -4.18 -3.45
C TYR A 74 5.61 -3.69 -3.69
N VAL A 75 5.44 -2.91 -4.74
CA VAL A 75 4.14 -2.59 -5.32
C VAL A 75 4.05 -3.14 -6.73
N GLU A 76 2.94 -3.78 -7.04
CA GLU A 76 2.53 -4.09 -8.41
C GLU A 76 1.51 -3.04 -8.85
N VAL A 77 1.82 -2.31 -9.93
CA VAL A 77 0.95 -1.24 -10.43
C VAL A 77 -0.18 -1.83 -11.26
N SER A 78 -1.42 -1.60 -10.84
CA SER A 78 -2.62 -1.95 -11.59
C SER A 78 -3.01 -0.85 -12.58
N SER A 79 -2.94 0.42 -12.17
CA SER A 79 -3.21 1.56 -13.06
C SER A 79 -2.58 2.85 -12.56
N TYR A 80 -2.22 3.72 -13.49
CA TYR A 80 -1.76 5.08 -13.20
C TYR A 80 -2.94 6.05 -13.21
N LEU A 81 -3.16 6.79 -12.12
CA LEU A 81 -4.15 7.86 -12.02
C LEU A 81 -3.42 9.21 -11.97
N ASN A 82 -4.15 10.31 -12.24
CA ASN A 82 -3.55 11.65 -12.38
C ASN A 82 -2.62 12.06 -11.22
N ASN A 83 -2.93 11.65 -9.98
CA ASN A 83 -2.16 12.02 -8.77
C ASN A 83 -1.81 10.83 -7.86
N SER A 84 -2.03 9.60 -8.31
CA SER A 84 -1.75 8.41 -7.50
C SER A 84 -1.64 7.17 -8.38
N TRP A 85 -0.99 6.13 -7.87
CA TRP A 85 -0.98 4.82 -8.52
C TRP A 85 -1.90 3.89 -7.75
N LEU A 86 -2.72 3.15 -8.49
CA LEU A 86 -3.52 2.07 -7.92
C LEU A 86 -2.65 0.81 -7.92
N VAL A 87 -2.38 0.25 -6.75
CA VAL A 87 -1.37 -0.80 -6.58
C VAL A 87 -1.87 -1.97 -5.72
N THR A 88 -1.27 -3.13 -5.95
CA THR A 88 -1.24 -4.21 -4.95
C THR A 88 0.09 -4.11 -4.20
N LEU A 89 0.04 -4.03 -2.88
CA LEU A 89 1.20 -3.93 -2.02
C LEU A 89 1.53 -5.30 -1.42
N TYR A 90 2.78 -5.71 -1.59
CA TYR A 90 3.32 -6.94 -1.03
C TYR A 90 4.41 -6.65 -0.01
N THR A 91 4.37 -7.36 1.11
CA THR A 91 5.43 -7.35 2.13
C THR A 91 5.78 -8.79 2.49
N LYS A 92 7.01 -9.03 2.92
CA LYS A 92 7.43 -10.35 3.37
C LYS A 92 7.02 -10.58 4.83
N ASP A 93 6.29 -11.65 5.09
CA ASP A 93 5.95 -12.07 6.44
C ASP A 93 7.20 -12.53 7.20
N LYS A 94 7.33 -12.12 8.46
CA LYS A 94 8.55 -12.34 9.24
C LYS A 94 8.76 -13.81 9.60
N GLU A 95 7.69 -14.55 9.87
CA GLU A 95 7.76 -15.92 10.36
C GLU A 95 7.87 -16.92 9.20
N THR A 96 6.99 -16.79 8.22
CA THR A 96 6.89 -17.71 7.07
C THR A 96 7.83 -17.35 5.92
N GLN A 97 8.36 -16.12 5.91
CA GLN A 97 9.15 -15.57 4.80
C GLN A 97 8.38 -15.51 3.46
N ALA A 98 7.07 -15.77 3.46
CA ALA A 98 6.23 -15.68 2.28
C ALA A 98 5.85 -14.23 1.99
N TYR A 99 5.65 -13.91 0.70
CA TYR A 99 5.06 -12.63 0.32
C TYR A 99 3.56 -12.64 0.60
N ILE A 100 3.11 -11.65 1.36
CA ILE A 100 1.70 -11.44 1.66
C ILE A 100 1.22 -10.15 0.99
N SER A 101 0.01 -10.20 0.43
CA SER A 101 -0.66 -9.01 -0.08
C SER A 101 -1.34 -8.27 1.07
N LEU A 102 -0.89 -7.06 1.41
CA LEU A 102 -1.58 -6.26 2.42
C LEU A 102 -2.99 -5.89 1.97
N ASN A 103 -3.22 -5.71 0.66
CA ASN A 103 -4.57 -5.50 0.13
C ASN A 103 -5.50 -6.65 0.53
N GLN A 104 -5.08 -7.90 0.30
CA GLN A 104 -5.92 -9.05 0.62
C GLN A 104 -6.13 -9.21 2.12
N VAL A 105 -5.11 -8.92 2.94
CA VAL A 105 -5.25 -8.90 4.40
C VAL A 105 -6.32 -7.89 4.83
N LEU A 106 -6.29 -6.67 4.30
CA LEU A 106 -7.26 -5.62 4.63
C LEU A 106 -8.67 -5.98 4.13
N ILE A 107 -8.79 -6.48 2.90
CA ILE A 107 -10.07 -6.94 2.32
C ILE A 107 -10.68 -8.06 3.17
N ASN A 108 -9.87 -9.05 3.58
CA ASN A 108 -10.34 -10.15 4.43
C ASN A 108 -10.79 -9.67 5.82
N ASN A 109 -10.24 -8.55 6.30
CA ASN A 109 -10.66 -7.88 7.54
C ASN A 109 -11.86 -6.94 7.36
N GLY A 110 -12.48 -6.90 6.17
CA GLY A 110 -13.71 -6.16 5.90
C GLY A 110 -13.51 -4.77 5.29
N TYR A 111 -12.27 -4.31 5.06
CA TYR A 111 -11.97 -3.02 4.43
C TYR A 111 -12.11 -3.08 2.91
N VAL A 112 -13.31 -3.40 2.43
CA VAL A 112 -13.57 -3.68 1.00
C VAL A 112 -14.13 -2.46 0.30
N PHE A 113 -13.49 -2.07 -0.81
CA PHE A 113 -14.04 -1.04 -1.68
C PHE A 113 -15.28 -1.53 -2.42
N ASN A 114 -16.43 -0.98 -2.03
CA ASN A 114 -17.69 -1.20 -2.74
C ASN A 114 -17.93 -0.03 -3.71
N LYS A 115 -17.74 -0.30 -5.01
CA LYS A 115 -18.16 0.63 -6.05
C LYS A 115 -19.68 0.74 -6.00
N ARG A 116 -20.21 1.74 -5.29
CA ARG A 116 -21.66 2.04 -5.34
C ARG A 116 -22.03 2.25 -6.82
N PRO A 117 -23.10 1.59 -7.33
CA PRO A 117 -23.60 1.90 -8.66
C PRO A 117 -23.95 3.39 -8.68
N ARG A 118 -23.43 4.10 -9.69
CA ARG A 118 -23.85 5.47 -9.99
C ARG A 118 -25.20 5.42 -10.70
#